data_AF-A0A2V9BKW0-F1
#
_entry.id   AF-A0A2V9BKW0-F1
#
_cell.length_a   1.000
_cell.length_b   1.000
_cell.length_c   1.000
_cell.angle_alpha   90.00
_cell.angle_beta   90.00
_cell.angle_gamma   90.00
#
_symmetry.space_group_name_H-M   'P 1'
#
loop_
_entity.id
_entity.type
_entity.pdbx_description
1 polymer ?
#
loop_
_entity_poly.entity_id
_entity_poly.type
_entity_poly.pdbx_seq_one_letter_code
_entity_poly.pdbx_strand_id
1 'polypeptide(L)'
;MTNSCPEWTERLMDAALSNEVHAALGDHLKRCERCAAALTALRRRREQMDSLLPLLVRGTEPSPGFRARVLAATEYCLPRRRPWLARAGALAAATAVIVAVIVLGSVWRFHVNKNKSNAILYASVAEWRSPTEALLRSGSSEILRSSPRLGELYFPLAAASPGKQLKKVERRHP
;
A
#
# COMPACT_ATOMS: atom_id res chain seq x y z
N MET A 1 36.01 15.97 7.72
CA MET A 1 34.73 15.64 7.05
C MET A 1 34.87 14.26 6.44
N THR A 2 34.23 13.26 7.03
CA THR A 2 34.23 11.88 6.56
C THR A 2 33.39 11.79 5.29
N ASN A 3 34.02 11.94 4.14
CA ASN A 3 33.33 11.80 2.85
C ASN A 3 32.90 10.34 2.70
N SER A 4 31.59 10.08 2.68
CA SER A 4 30.99 8.76 2.44
C SER A 4 31.16 8.28 0.99
N CYS A 5 32.32 8.55 0.37
CA CYS A 5 32.68 8.15 -0.98
C CYS A 5 32.38 6.69 -1.34
N PRO A 6 32.56 5.67 -0.48
CA PRO A 6 32.26 4.29 -0.88
C PRO A 6 30.79 4.06 -1.27
N GLU A 7 29.85 4.77 -0.63
CA GLU A 7 28.41 4.67 -0.92
C GLU A 7 28.06 5.14 -2.35
N TRP A 8 28.88 6.03 -2.91
CA TRP A 8 28.64 6.63 -4.23
C TRP A 8 29.27 5.84 -5.38
N THR A 9 30.04 4.79 -5.08
CA THR A 9 30.83 4.05 -6.09
C THR A 9 29.96 3.46 -7.20
N GLU A 10 28.86 2.80 -6.85
CA GLU A 10 27.93 2.20 -7.80
C GLU A 10 27.28 3.29 -8.69
N ARG A 11 26.76 4.34 -8.06
CA ARG A 11 26.17 5.49 -8.75
C ARG A 11 27.17 6.22 -9.66
N LEU A 12 28.45 6.26 -9.29
CA LEU A 12 29.51 6.83 -10.11
C LEU A 12 29.78 5.98 -11.36
N MET A 13 29.75 4.65 -11.25
CA MET A 13 29.88 3.75 -12.40
C MET A 13 28.70 3.88 -13.34
N ASP A 14 27.47 3.90 -12.81
CA ASP A 14 26.26 4.08 -13.62
C ASP A 14 26.28 5.42 -14.35
N ALA A 15 26.69 6.51 -13.68
CA ALA A 15 26.80 7.82 -14.29
C ALA A 15 27.93 7.94 -15.33
N ALA A 16 28.95 7.07 -15.25
CA ALA A 16 30.00 6.98 -16.27
C ALA A 16 29.51 6.23 -17.53
N LEU A 17 28.63 5.25 -17.37
CA LEU A 17 28.08 4.44 -18.46
C LEU A 17 26.84 5.06 -19.14
N SER A 18 25.98 5.74 -18.39
CA SER A 18 24.76 6.36 -18.92
C SER A 18 24.96 7.81 -19.39
N ASN A 19 26.04 8.47 -18.95
CA ASN A 19 26.22 9.93 -19.01
C ASN A 19 25.14 10.74 -18.25
N GLU A 20 24.22 10.09 -17.54
CA GLU A 20 23.22 10.74 -16.72
C GLU A 20 23.72 10.87 -15.28
N VAL A 21 23.58 12.06 -14.70
CA VAL A 21 23.96 12.32 -13.31
C VAL A 21 22.68 12.57 -12.51
N HIS A 22 22.36 11.65 -11.61
CA HIS A 22 21.26 11.83 -10.67
C HIS A 22 21.52 13.03 -9.74
N ALA A 23 20.47 13.76 -9.37
CA ALA A 23 20.57 15.00 -8.59
C ALA A 23 21.42 14.85 -7.31
N ALA A 24 21.19 13.79 -6.54
CA ALA A 24 21.93 13.53 -5.29
C ALA A 24 23.43 13.27 -5.52
N LEU A 25 23.81 12.62 -6.63
CA LEU A 25 25.21 12.42 -6.99
C LEU A 25 25.83 13.75 -7.45
N GLY A 26 25.08 14.56 -8.22
CA GLY A 26 25.51 15.89 -8.65
C GLY A 26 25.87 16.81 -7.49
N ASP A 27 25.09 16.79 -6.41
CA ASP A 27 25.37 17.58 -5.22
C ASP A 27 26.60 17.09 -4.44
N HIS A 28 26.83 15.77 -4.42
CA HIS A 28 28.05 15.20 -3.84
C HIS A 28 29.30 15.57 -4.67
N LEU A 29 29.22 15.50 -6.00
CA LEU A 29 30.33 15.82 -6.91
C LEU A 29 30.80 17.27 -6.77
N LYS A 30 29.90 18.22 -6.48
CA LYS A 30 30.27 19.62 -6.20
C LYS A 30 31.08 19.79 -4.91
N ARG A 31 30.94 18.86 -3.96
CA ARG A 31 31.59 18.92 -2.64
C ARG A 31 32.82 18.02 -2.53
N CYS A 32 32.94 17.01 -3.40
CA CYS A 32 34.01 16.03 -3.36
C CYS A 32 34.79 15.96 -4.68
N GLU A 33 35.93 16.64 -4.73
CA GLU A 33 36.82 16.66 -5.90
C GLU A 33 37.34 15.28 -6.28
N ARG A 34 37.57 14.39 -5.30
CA ARG A 34 38.04 13.03 -5.55
C ARG A 34 37.02 12.22 -6.36
N CYS A 35 35.73 12.35 -6.05
CA CYS A 35 34.67 11.66 -6.78
C CYS A 35 34.46 12.28 -8.18
N ALA A 36 34.63 13.58 -8.33
CA ALA A 36 34.62 14.24 -9.64
C ALA A 36 35.79 13.79 -10.54
N ALA A 37 37.00 13.70 -9.98
CA ALA A 37 38.17 13.16 -10.68
C ALA A 37 37.98 11.68 -11.05
N ALA A 38 37.37 10.88 -10.16
CA ALA A 38 37.07 9.48 -10.46
C ALA A 38 36.07 9.35 -11.61
N LEU A 39 35.00 10.15 -11.63
CA LEU A 39 33.99 10.12 -12.70
C LEU A 39 34.60 10.48 -14.06
N THR A 40 35.44 11.51 -14.11
CA THR A 40 36.13 11.91 -15.35
C THR A 40 37.10 10.83 -15.84
N ALA A 41 37.84 10.19 -14.93
CA ALA A 41 38.71 9.07 -15.27
C ALA A 41 37.93 7.86 -15.81
N LEU A 42 36.78 7.53 -15.21
CA LEU A 42 35.90 6.45 -15.67
C LEU A 42 35.34 6.73 -17.07
N ARG A 43 34.87 7.97 -17.32
CA ARG A 43 34.39 8.37 -18.66
C ARG A 43 35.49 8.30 -19.71
N ARG A 44 36.69 8.76 -19.39
CA ARG A 44 37.85 8.65 -20.29
C ARG A 44 38.19 7.19 -20.61
N ARG A 45 38.13 6.30 -19.61
CA ARG A 45 38.37 4.87 -19.82
C ARG A 45 37.29 4.25 -20.71
N ARG A 46 36.03 4.61 -20.51
CA ARG A 46 34.92 4.20 -21.39
C ARG A 46 35.18 4.63 -22.83
N GLU A 47 35.49 5.90 -23.07
CA GLU A 47 35.78 6.40 -24.42
C GLU A 47 36.93 5.63 -25.09
N GLN A 48 37.97 5.29 -24.33
CA GLN A 48 39.05 4.44 -24.82
C GLN A 48 38.54 3.05 -25.22
N MET A 49 37.72 2.41 -24.39
CA MET A 49 37.14 1.11 -24.74
C MET A 49 36.20 1.19 -25.94
N ASP A 50 35.35 2.22 -26.00
CA ASP A 50 34.43 2.46 -27.12
C ASP A 50 35.20 2.68 -28.44
N SER A 51 36.38 3.30 -28.39
CA SER A 51 37.25 3.45 -29.57
C SER A 51 37.87 2.15 -30.07
N LEU A 52 38.03 1.15 -29.18
CA LEU A 52 38.59 -0.17 -29.50
C LEU A 52 37.52 -1.15 -29.99
N LEU A 53 36.24 -0.93 -29.65
CA LEU A 53 35.12 -1.80 -30.06
C LEU A 53 35.05 -2.01 -31.59
N PRO A 54 35.15 -0.96 -32.44
CA PRO A 54 35.15 -1.15 -33.89
C PRO A 54 36.31 -2.02 -34.42
N LEU A 55 37.44 -2.05 -33.71
CA LEU A 55 38.59 -2.87 -34.09
C LEU A 55 38.37 -4.35 -33.77
N LEU A 56 37.60 -4.64 -32.72
CA LEU A 56 37.22 -5.99 -32.31
C LEU A 56 36.06 -6.54 -33.15
N VAL A 57 35.13 -5.68 -33.56
CA VAL A 57 33.94 -6.03 -34.36
C VAL A 57 34.29 -5.96 -35.85
N ARG A 58 35.24 -6.79 -36.30
CA ARG A 58 35.65 -6.90 -37.72
C ARG A 58 34.75 -7.81 -38.58
N GLY A 59 33.51 -8.10 -38.17
CA GLY A 59 32.71 -9.15 -38.83
C GLY A 59 31.20 -8.98 -38.87
N THR A 60 30.62 -7.93 -38.28
CA THR A 60 29.16 -7.74 -38.32
C THR A 60 28.84 -6.39 -38.96
N GLU A 61 29.12 -6.28 -40.26
CA GLU A 61 28.58 -5.18 -41.03
C GLU A 61 27.04 -5.31 -41.03
N PRO A 62 26.31 -4.32 -40.48
CA PRO A 62 24.87 -4.41 -40.44
C PRO A 62 24.31 -4.48 -41.86
N SER A 63 23.28 -5.31 -42.07
CA SER A 63 22.74 -5.52 -43.41
C SER A 63 22.30 -4.21 -44.08
N PRO A 64 22.38 -4.12 -45.42
CA PRO A 64 21.95 -2.91 -46.13
C PRO A 64 20.52 -2.53 -45.73
N GLY A 65 20.33 -1.24 -45.45
CA GLY A 65 19.07 -0.69 -44.93
C GLY A 65 18.84 -0.84 -43.43
N PHE A 66 19.75 -1.44 -42.65
CA PHE A 66 19.64 -1.53 -41.18
C PHE A 66 19.46 -0.16 -40.53
N ARG A 67 20.28 0.82 -40.92
CA ARG A 67 20.17 2.21 -40.43
C ARG A 67 18.78 2.79 -40.71
N ALA A 68 18.23 2.57 -41.91
CA ALA A 68 16.90 3.05 -42.27
C ALA A 68 15.79 2.36 -41.45
N ARG A 69 15.90 1.04 -41.21
CA ARG A 69 14.95 0.30 -40.37
C ARG A 69 14.98 0.75 -38.91
N VAL A 70 16.17 1.00 -38.36
CA VAL A 70 16.32 1.51 -36.99
C VAL A 70 15.77 2.92 -36.88
N LEU A 71 16.12 3.82 -37.80
CA LEU A 71 15.60 5.18 -37.81
C LEU A 71 14.08 5.22 -37.94
N ALA A 72 13.51 4.44 -38.87
CA ALA A 72 12.06 4.31 -39.01
C ALA A 72 11.42 3.83 -37.69
N ALA A 73 11.95 2.78 -37.06
CA ALA A 73 11.45 2.29 -35.78
C ALA A 73 11.51 3.36 -34.67
N THR A 74 12.58 4.17 -34.62
CA THR A 74 12.67 5.27 -33.64
C THR A 74 11.71 6.42 -33.94
N GLU A 75 11.46 6.74 -35.21
CA GLU A 75 10.50 7.77 -35.61
C GLU A 75 9.06 7.39 -35.24
N TYR A 76 8.71 6.10 -35.30
CA TYR A 76 7.41 5.61 -34.82
C TYR A 76 7.29 5.60 -33.29
N CYS A 77 8.40 5.46 -32.57
CA CYS A 77 8.42 5.45 -31.09
C CYS A 77 8.54 6.84 -30.46
N LEU A 78 9.00 7.84 -31.20
CA LEU A 78 8.95 9.23 -30.72
C LEU A 78 7.48 9.65 -30.68
N PRO A 79 6.91 10.02 -29.51
CA PRO A 79 5.58 10.58 -29.47
C PRO A 79 5.65 11.89 -30.23
N ARG A 80 5.23 11.88 -31.49
CA ARG A 80 5.03 13.07 -32.30
C ARG A 80 4.02 13.90 -31.53
N ARG A 81 4.52 14.82 -30.70
CA ARG A 81 3.72 15.67 -29.80
C ARG A 81 2.84 16.53 -30.68
N ARG A 82 1.68 15.97 -31.06
CA ARG A 82 0.67 16.63 -31.84
C ARG A 82 0.20 17.79 -30.96
N PRO A 83 0.37 19.05 -31.37
CA PRO A 83 0.08 20.20 -30.49
C PRO A 83 -1.38 20.24 -30.04
N TRP A 84 -2.27 19.53 -30.74
CA TRP A 84 -3.65 19.34 -30.34
C TRP A 84 -3.84 18.44 -29.11
N LEU A 85 -3.02 17.37 -28.96
CA LEU A 85 -3.05 16.52 -27.77
C LEU A 85 -2.48 17.24 -26.54
N ALA A 86 -1.53 18.16 -26.72
CA ALA A 86 -1.05 19.01 -25.63
C ALA A 86 -2.14 19.98 -25.13
N ARG A 87 -2.98 20.50 -26.03
CA ARG A 87 -4.15 21.33 -25.67
C ARG A 87 -5.26 20.52 -25.00
N ALA A 88 -5.52 19.30 -25.47
CA ALA A 88 -6.47 18.38 -24.82
C ALA A 88 -5.98 17.95 -23.42
N GLY A 89 -4.68 17.70 -23.26
CA GLY A 89 -4.06 17.37 -21.97
C GLY A 89 -4.10 18.53 -20.96
N ALA A 90 -3.92 19.77 -21.42
CA ALA A 90 -4.03 20.95 -20.57
C ALA A 90 -5.46 21.16 -20.04
N LEU A 91 -6.48 20.92 -20.87
CA LEU A 91 -7.88 20.98 -20.45
C LEU A 91 -8.25 19.86 -19.47
N ALA A 92 -7.74 18.64 -19.69
CA ALA A 92 -7.93 17.53 -18.76
C ALA A 92 -7.22 17.74 -17.41
N ALA A 93 -6.05 18.38 -17.42
CA ALA A 93 -5.34 18.72 -16.18
C ALA A 93 -6.10 19.78 -15.36
N ALA A 94 -6.70 20.78 -16.03
CA ALA A 94 -7.49 21.81 -15.34
C ALA A 94 -8.74 21.22 -14.66
N THR A 95 -9.46 20.31 -15.32
CA THR A 95 -10.63 19.65 -14.73
C THR A 95 -10.25 18.72 -13.58
N ALA A 96 -9.13 17.99 -13.69
CA ALA A 96 -8.63 17.14 -12.61
C ALA A 96 -8.28 17.93 -11.34
N VAL A 97 -7.68 19.11 -11.46
CA VAL A 97 -7.37 19.98 -10.32
C VAL A 97 -8.65 20.46 -9.64
N ILE A 98 -9.68 20.86 -10.42
CA ILE A 98 -10.96 21.31 -9.85
C ILE A 98 -11.63 20.17 -9.08
N VAL A 99 -11.67 18.96 -9.65
CA VAL A 99 -12.23 17.78 -8.98
C VAL A 99 -11.43 17.45 -7.71
N ALA A 100 -10.10 17.49 -7.77
CA ALA A 100 -9.25 17.25 -6.60
C ALA A 100 -9.52 18.25 -5.47
N VAL A 101 -9.69 19.54 -5.78
CA VAL A 101 -10.02 20.59 -4.79
C VAL A 101 -11.41 20.36 -4.18
N ILE A 102 -12.40 19.97 -4.99
CA ILE A 102 -13.75 19.66 -4.49
C ILE A 102 -13.72 18.45 -3.56
N VAL A 103 -12.97 17.39 -3.92
CA VAL A 103 -12.84 16.18 -3.10
C VAL A 103 -12.06 16.48 -1.81
N LEU A 104 -10.95 17.22 -1.87
CA LEU A 104 -10.21 17.59 -0.67
C LEU A 104 -11.05 18.47 0.27
N GLY A 105 -11.79 19.44 -0.29
CA GLY A 105 -12.68 20.30 0.46
C GLY A 105 -13.85 19.55 1.11
N SER A 106 -14.41 18.55 0.41
CA SER A 106 -15.50 17.72 0.95
C SER A 106 -15.01 16.77 2.05
N VAL A 107 -13.85 16.13 1.86
CA VAL A 107 -13.19 15.30 2.88
C VAL A 107 -12.84 16.13 4.12
N TRP A 108 -12.32 17.35 3.92
CA TRP A 108 -11.97 18.22 5.05
C TRP A 108 -13.21 18.67 5.83
N ARG A 109 -14.29 19.08 5.14
CA ARG A 109 -15.59 19.36 5.78
C ARG A 109 -16.13 18.14 6.53
N PHE A 110 -16.02 16.95 5.95
CA PHE A 110 -16.49 15.72 6.57
C PHE A 110 -15.72 15.41 7.86
N HIS A 111 -14.39 15.55 7.84
CA HIS A 111 -13.55 15.36 9.03
C HIS A 111 -13.84 16.37 10.15
N VAL A 112 -14.03 17.65 9.80
CA VAL A 112 -14.38 18.70 10.79
C VAL A 112 -15.75 18.41 11.42
N ASN A 113 -16.71 17.89 10.65
CA ASN A 113 -18.04 17.58 11.17
C ASN A 113 -18.06 16.28 12.00
N LYS A 114 -17.21 15.30 11.67
CA LYS A 114 -17.09 14.02 12.40
C LYS A 114 -16.61 14.21 13.84
N ASN A 115 -15.80 15.24 14.11
CA ASN A 115 -15.34 15.54 15.47
C ASN A 115 -16.48 16.01 16.41
N LYS A 116 -17.61 16.50 15.88
CA LYS A 116 -18.76 16.90 16.71
C LYS A 116 -19.68 15.73 17.07
N SER A 117 -19.85 14.76 16.17
CA SER A 117 -20.74 13.61 16.37
C SER A 117 -20.12 12.50 17.23
N ASN A 118 -18.79 12.40 17.28
CA ASN A 118 -18.12 11.37 18.07
C ASN A 118 -18.17 11.63 19.59
N ALA A 119 -18.30 12.88 20.04
CA ALA A 119 -18.37 13.20 21.47
C ALA A 119 -19.59 12.57 22.17
N ILE A 120 -20.71 12.43 21.46
CA ILE A 120 -21.94 11.80 21.98
C ILE A 120 -21.80 10.27 22.00
N LEU A 121 -21.10 9.69 21.02
CA LEU A 121 -20.88 8.23 20.94
C LEU A 121 -19.83 7.73 21.94
N TYR A 122 -18.80 8.52 22.27
CA TYR A 122 -17.83 8.12 23.29
C TYR A 122 -18.40 8.17 24.72
N ALA A 123 -19.39 9.03 24.98
CA ALA A 123 -20.06 9.08 26.28
C ALA A 123 -20.88 7.81 26.58
N SER A 124 -21.50 7.19 25.57
CA SER A 124 -22.29 5.97 25.75
C SER A 124 -21.43 4.69 25.84
N VAL A 125 -20.22 4.70 25.29
CA VAL A 125 -19.29 3.55 25.36
C VAL A 125 -18.45 3.56 26.65
N ALA A 126 -18.28 4.73 27.28
CA ALA A 126 -17.59 4.84 28.58
C ALA A 126 -18.40 4.22 29.74
N GLU A 127 -19.71 4.02 29.57
CA GLU A 127 -20.53 3.27 30.52
C GLU A 127 -20.45 1.76 30.21
N TRP A 128 -19.25 1.20 30.30
CA TRP A 128 -19.07 -0.25 30.24
C TRP A 128 -19.62 -0.87 31.53
N ARG A 129 -20.84 -1.40 31.47
CA ARG A 129 -21.43 -2.21 32.53
C ARG A 129 -21.19 -3.69 32.26
N SER A 130 -20.84 -4.44 33.29
CA SER A 130 -20.62 -5.88 33.14
C SER A 130 -21.95 -6.58 32.78
N PRO A 131 -21.96 -7.57 31.87
CA PRO A 131 -23.15 -8.34 31.54
C PRO A 131 -23.80 -9.00 32.77
N THR A 132 -23.02 -9.28 33.80
CA THR A 132 -23.46 -9.81 35.09
C THR A 132 -24.26 -8.80 35.93
N GLU A 133 -23.93 -7.50 35.91
CA GLU A 133 -24.75 -6.48 36.59
C GLU A 133 -26.15 -6.39 35.98
N ALA A 134 -26.27 -6.47 34.65
CA ALA A 134 -27.56 -6.46 33.97
C ALA A 134 -28.41 -7.70 34.32
N LEU A 135 -27.77 -8.86 34.49
CA LEU A 135 -28.44 -10.11 34.84
C LEU A 135 -28.88 -10.16 36.31
N LEU A 136 -28.08 -9.64 37.24
CA LEU A 136 -28.45 -9.59 38.67
C LEU A 136 -29.60 -8.62 38.97
N ARG A 137 -29.81 -7.61 38.12
CA ARG A 137 -30.94 -6.68 38.22
C ARG A 137 -32.22 -7.19 37.55
N SER A 138 -32.13 -8.22 36.71
CA SER A 138 -33.32 -8.89 36.19
C SER A 138 -34.07 -9.55 37.35
N GLY A 139 -35.41 -9.58 37.29
CA GLY A 139 -36.35 -9.95 38.38
C GLY A 139 -36.17 -11.32 39.07
N SER A 140 -35.07 -12.03 38.81
CA SER A 140 -34.59 -13.20 39.52
C SER A 140 -34.36 -12.99 41.03
N SER A 141 -34.11 -11.76 41.47
CA SER A 141 -33.91 -11.45 42.90
C SER A 141 -35.16 -11.63 43.75
N GLU A 142 -36.35 -11.55 43.14
CA GLU A 142 -37.62 -11.77 43.83
C GLU A 142 -37.88 -13.27 44.04
N ILE A 143 -37.54 -14.10 43.04
CA ILE A 143 -37.63 -15.56 43.08
C ILE A 143 -36.67 -16.15 44.14
N LEU A 144 -35.48 -15.55 44.29
CA LEU A 144 -34.49 -15.97 45.29
C LEU A 144 -34.85 -15.54 46.72
N ARG A 145 -35.78 -14.61 46.90
CA ARG A 145 -36.25 -14.14 48.23
C ARG A 145 -37.42 -14.95 48.76
N SER A 146 -38.22 -15.57 47.90
CA SER A 146 -39.30 -16.47 48.31
C SER A 146 -38.77 -17.89 48.50
N SER A 147 -38.42 -18.28 49.73
CA SER A 147 -38.17 -19.69 50.03
C SER A 147 -39.51 -20.44 50.14
N PRO A 148 -39.80 -21.45 49.30
CA PRO A 148 -40.99 -22.26 49.39
C PRO A 148 -40.89 -23.17 50.60
N ARG A 149 -42.04 -23.60 51.10
CA ARG A 149 -42.11 -24.50 52.25
C ARG A 149 -41.71 -25.91 51.84
N LEU A 150 -41.27 -26.73 52.81
CA LEU A 150 -40.89 -28.12 52.57
C LEU A 150 -42.03 -28.86 51.85
N GLY A 151 -41.79 -29.28 50.60
CA GLY A 151 -42.77 -29.98 49.76
C GLY A 151 -43.28 -29.20 48.55
N GLU A 152 -43.01 -27.90 48.44
CA GLU A 152 -43.35 -27.09 47.26
C GLU A 152 -42.15 -26.96 46.32
N LEU A 153 -42.38 -27.20 45.03
CA LEU A 153 -41.36 -27.10 43.99
C LEU A 153 -41.41 -25.68 43.38
N TYR A 154 -40.25 -25.04 43.24
CA TYR A 154 -40.13 -23.71 42.59
C TYR A 154 -40.63 -23.68 41.15
N PHE A 155 -40.66 -24.84 40.49
CA PHE A 155 -41.11 -25.00 39.11
C PHE A 155 -42.06 -26.19 39.03
N PRO A 156 -43.24 -26.06 38.39
CA PRO A 156 -44.15 -27.18 38.21
C PRO A 156 -43.55 -28.17 37.22
N LEU A 157 -43.11 -29.33 37.71
CA LEU A 157 -42.80 -30.48 36.87
C LEU A 157 -44.12 -31.11 36.43
N ALA A 158 -44.48 -30.96 35.16
CA ALA A 158 -45.64 -31.63 34.59
C ALA A 158 -45.53 -33.13 34.87
N ALA A 159 -46.52 -33.67 35.58
CA ALA A 159 -46.54 -35.07 35.98
C ALA A 159 -46.34 -35.98 34.75
N ALA A 160 -45.35 -36.86 34.86
CA ALA A 160 -45.09 -37.90 33.87
C ALA A 160 -46.38 -38.69 33.61
N SER A 161 -46.88 -38.63 32.37
CA SER A 161 -47.94 -39.52 31.91
C SER A 161 -47.47 -40.97 32.03
N PRO A 162 -48.25 -41.88 32.65
CA PRO A 162 -47.86 -43.26 32.85
C PRO A 162 -48.11 -44.04 31.56
N GLY A 163 -47.04 -44.32 30.81
CA GLY A 163 -47.13 -45.08 29.56
C GLY A 163 -45.77 -45.44 28.97
N LYS A 164 -44.96 -46.22 29.71
CA LYS A 164 -43.85 -46.99 29.13
C LYS A 164 -44.42 -47.87 28.00
N GLN A 165 -43.79 -48.01 26.83
CA GLN A 165 -42.58 -48.81 26.61
C GLN A 165 -41.72 -48.18 25.49
N LEU A 166 -40.61 -47.55 25.84
CA LEU A 166 -39.55 -47.29 24.87
C LEU A 166 -38.82 -48.62 24.62
N LYS A 167 -38.96 -49.16 23.39
CA LYS A 167 -38.19 -50.31 22.90
C LYS A 167 -36.70 -50.07 23.17
N LYS A 168 -36.09 -51.02 23.86
CA LYS A 168 -34.65 -51.13 24.13
C LYS A 168 -33.89 -51.07 22.79
N VAL A 169 -33.31 -49.92 22.46
CA VAL A 169 -32.31 -49.81 21.39
C VAL A 169 -30.96 -50.12 22.02
N GLU A 170 -30.61 -51.40 21.93
CA GLU A 170 -29.29 -51.92 22.29
C GLU A 170 -28.27 -51.38 21.26
N ARG A 171 -27.45 -50.41 21.67
CA ARG A 171 -26.26 -50.02 20.91
C ARG A 171 -25.20 -51.09 21.06
N ARG A 172 -24.86 -51.78 19.97
CA ARG A 172 -23.52 -52.35 19.78
C ARG A 172 -22.82 -51.58 18.65
N HIS A 173 -21.75 -50.89 19.02
CA HIS A 173 -20.56 -50.69 18.18
C HIS A 173 -19.82 -52.03 18.03
N PRO A 174 -18.88 -52.24 17.08
CA PRO A 174 -18.43 -51.40 15.96
C PRO A 174 -18.84 -51.94 14.57
#